data_AF-A0A6G3WXV9-F1
#
_entry.id   AF-A0A6G3WXV9-F1
#
_cell.length_a   1.000
_cell.length_b   1.000
_cell.length_c   1.000
_cell.angle_alpha   90.00
_cell.angle_beta   90.00
_cell.angle_gamma   90.00
#
_symmetry.space_group_name_H-M   'P 1'
#
loop_
_entity.id
_entity.type
_entity.pdbx_description
1 polymer ?
#
loop_
_entity_poly.entity_id
_entity_poly.type
_entity_poly.pdbx_seq_one_letter_code
_entity_poly.pdbx_strand_id
1 'polypeptide(L)'
;SSTEGPFGAAAAVDGDAATRWSSTFGDDEWLRIDLGASTSIGQVVLDWEAAYAKGYRLEVSGDGQQWTTIHSTTTGAGGVETLTVSGTGRYIRMHGTERATAWGYSLHEFQVYSTTGGTAPGDGDVLLSYGKTGSASTSQ
;
A
#
# COMPACT_ATOMS: atom_id res chain seq x y z
N SER A 1 13.78 -4.75 -17.63
CA SER A 1 13.55 -3.29 -17.71
C SER A 1 12.07 -3.14 -17.96
N SER A 2 11.29 -2.97 -16.91
CA SER A 2 9.83 -2.93 -17.00
C SER A 2 9.45 -1.48 -16.83
N THR A 3 9.24 -0.78 -17.93
CA THR A 3 8.41 0.42 -17.91
C THR A 3 7.01 -0.11 -17.62
N GLU A 4 6.66 -0.25 -16.35
CA GLU A 4 5.27 -0.54 -16.00
C GLU A 4 4.41 0.57 -16.62
N GLY A 5 3.28 0.19 -17.21
CA GLY A 5 2.40 1.12 -17.89
C GLY A 5 1.92 2.26 -16.97
N PRO A 6 1.07 3.17 -17.46
CA PRO A 6 0.56 4.28 -16.67
C PRO A 6 -0.19 3.86 -15.39
N PHE A 7 -0.54 2.58 -15.25
CA PHE A 7 -1.23 2.01 -14.10
C PHE A 7 -0.40 1.01 -13.27
N GLY A 8 0.93 1.03 -13.42
CA GLY A 8 1.85 0.16 -12.71
C GLY A 8 1.93 0.43 -11.21
N ALA A 9 2.59 -0.46 -10.48
CA ALA A 9 2.80 -0.35 -9.04
C ALA A 9 3.60 0.92 -8.64
N ALA A 10 4.49 1.38 -9.52
CA ALA A 10 5.28 2.59 -9.30
C ALA A 10 4.42 3.87 -9.23
N ALA A 11 3.24 3.86 -9.87
CA ALA A 11 2.31 4.99 -9.91
C ALA A 11 1.53 5.20 -8.61
N ALA A 12 1.72 4.32 -7.61
CA ALA A 12 1.14 4.47 -6.28
C ALA A 12 2.19 4.85 -5.23
N VAL A 13 3.40 5.21 -5.65
CA VAL A 13 4.53 5.59 -4.77
C VAL A 13 5.40 6.67 -5.42
N ASP A 14 4.87 7.43 -6.37
CA ASP A 14 5.61 8.49 -7.09
C ASP A 14 5.34 9.89 -6.51
N GLY A 15 4.35 10.03 -5.63
CA GLY A 15 3.98 11.30 -5.01
C GLY A 15 3.14 12.19 -5.92
N ASP A 16 2.54 11.64 -6.96
CA ASP A 16 1.65 12.32 -7.90
C ASP A 16 0.24 11.75 -7.81
N ALA A 17 -0.67 12.47 -7.15
CA ALA A 17 -2.07 12.04 -7.03
C ALA A 17 -2.83 12.01 -8.37
N ALA A 18 -2.23 12.44 -9.49
CA ALA A 18 -2.80 12.29 -10.83
C ALA A 18 -2.51 10.92 -11.47
N THR A 19 -1.50 10.20 -11.00
CA THR A 19 -1.19 8.82 -11.37
C THR A 19 -1.84 7.85 -10.39
N ARG A 20 -1.91 6.57 -10.76
CA ARG A 20 -2.47 5.52 -9.90
C ARG A 20 -2.03 4.14 -10.34
N TRP A 21 -1.85 3.23 -9.40
CA TRP A 21 -1.93 1.80 -9.71
C TRP A 21 -3.39 1.41 -9.97
N SER A 22 -3.62 0.45 -10.88
CA SER A 22 -4.93 -0.17 -11.03
C SER A 22 -4.83 -1.65 -11.36
N SER A 23 -5.47 -2.51 -10.56
CA SER A 23 -5.51 -3.96 -10.77
C SER A 23 -6.51 -4.35 -11.85
N THR A 24 -6.39 -5.58 -12.34
CA THR A 24 -7.50 -6.24 -13.05
C THR A 24 -8.69 -6.50 -12.12
N PHE A 25 -9.81 -6.98 -12.67
CA PHE A 25 -11.06 -7.10 -11.93
C PHE A 25 -11.08 -8.40 -11.13
N GLY A 26 -10.48 -8.38 -9.95
CA GLY A 26 -10.40 -9.54 -9.05
C GLY A 26 -10.29 -9.13 -7.59
N ASP A 27 -10.85 -9.94 -6.70
CA ASP A 27 -10.83 -9.66 -5.25
C ASP A 27 -9.51 -10.09 -4.58
N ASP A 28 -8.66 -10.87 -5.26
CA ASP A 28 -7.37 -11.37 -4.75
C ASP A 28 -6.20 -10.66 -5.44
N GLU A 29 -6.14 -9.34 -5.28
CA GLU A 29 -5.14 -8.48 -5.92
C GLU A 29 -4.31 -7.74 -4.86
N TRP A 30 -3.03 -7.54 -5.13
CA TRP A 30 -2.10 -6.92 -4.20
C TRP A 30 -1.16 -5.94 -4.88
N LEU A 31 -0.74 -4.94 -4.10
CA LEU A 31 0.32 -3.98 -4.41
C LEU A 31 1.37 -4.06 -3.30
N ARG A 32 2.62 -4.33 -3.66
CA ARG A 32 3.76 -4.51 -2.77
C ARG A 32 4.81 -3.43 -3.01
N ILE A 33 5.46 -2.98 -1.94
CA ILE A 33 6.58 -2.06 -1.95
C ILE A 33 7.81 -2.73 -1.32
N ASP A 34 8.98 -2.66 -1.97
CA ASP A 34 10.28 -2.97 -1.36
C ASP A 34 10.87 -1.71 -0.72
N LEU A 35 10.88 -1.64 0.61
CA LEU A 35 11.42 -0.49 1.36
C LEU A 35 12.96 -0.43 1.28
N GLY A 36 13.61 -1.49 0.79
CA GLY A 36 15.06 -1.62 0.60
C GLY A 36 15.79 -2.22 1.80
N ALA A 37 15.23 -2.09 3.01
CA ALA A 37 15.74 -2.70 4.24
C ALA A 37 14.60 -2.96 5.23
N SER A 38 14.82 -3.89 6.16
CA SER A 38 13.86 -4.15 7.23
C SER A 38 13.70 -2.91 8.12
N THR A 39 12.49 -2.35 8.15
CA THR A 39 12.19 -1.07 8.80
C THR A 39 10.95 -1.22 9.68
N SER A 40 10.91 -0.50 10.80
CA SER A 40 9.71 -0.42 11.64
C SER A 40 8.70 0.53 11.00
N ILE A 41 7.44 0.10 10.91
CA ILE A 41 6.33 0.81 10.26
C ILE A 41 5.29 1.15 11.33
N GLY A 42 4.89 2.42 11.37
CA GLY A 42 3.96 2.96 12.36
C GLY A 42 2.65 3.48 11.77
N GLN A 43 2.68 3.87 10.51
CA GLN A 43 1.52 4.42 9.82
C GLN A 43 1.55 4.05 8.35
N VAL A 44 0.37 3.76 7.83
CA VAL A 44 0.10 3.64 6.39
C VAL A 44 -1.00 4.62 6.05
N VAL A 45 -0.84 5.34 4.93
CA VAL A 45 -1.92 6.12 4.33
C VAL A 45 -2.19 5.54 2.95
N LEU A 46 -3.45 5.19 2.71
CA LEU A 46 -3.93 4.73 1.42
C LEU A 46 -4.79 5.84 0.82
N ASP A 47 -4.38 6.37 -0.33
CA ASP A 47 -5.19 7.29 -1.12
C ASP A 47 -5.83 6.50 -2.28
N TRP A 48 -7.08 6.12 -2.08
CA TRP A 48 -7.84 5.34 -3.05
C TRP A 48 -8.47 6.23 -4.11
N GLU A 49 -8.54 5.70 -5.34
CA GLU A 49 -9.52 6.20 -6.31
C GLU A 49 -10.94 5.72 -5.95
N ALA A 50 -11.97 6.13 -6.70
CA ALA A 50 -13.34 5.64 -6.53
C ALA A 50 -13.46 4.10 -6.53
N ALA A 51 -12.56 3.39 -7.22
CA ALA A 51 -12.46 1.94 -7.17
C ALA A 51 -11.52 1.46 -6.05
N TYR A 52 -12.07 1.23 -4.85
CA TYR A 52 -11.30 0.90 -3.64
C TYR A 52 -11.57 -0.50 -3.08
N ALA A 53 -10.73 -0.92 -2.12
CA ALA A 53 -10.94 -2.15 -1.38
C ALA A 53 -11.81 -1.92 -0.14
N LYS A 54 -12.98 -2.59 -0.09
CA LYS A 54 -13.80 -2.63 1.12
C LYS A 54 -13.25 -3.66 2.10
N GLY A 55 -12.76 -4.80 1.59
CA GLY A 55 -12.00 -5.77 2.36
C GLY A 55 -10.54 -5.77 1.94
N TYR A 56 -9.62 -5.60 2.89
CA TYR A 56 -8.19 -5.69 2.63
C TYR A 56 -7.37 -5.98 3.90
N ARG A 57 -6.12 -6.37 3.66
CA ARG A 57 -5.06 -6.51 4.68
C ARG A 57 -3.87 -5.64 4.32
N LEU A 58 -3.19 -5.14 5.35
CA LEU A 58 -1.82 -4.68 5.23
C LEU A 58 -0.92 -5.74 5.84
N GLU A 59 0.10 -6.14 5.09
CA GLU A 59 0.96 -7.25 5.45
C GLU A 59 2.42 -6.88 5.25
N VAL A 60 3.29 -7.33 6.15
CA VAL A 60 4.73 -7.12 6.08
C VAL A 60 5.47 -8.43 5.89
N SER A 61 6.64 -8.35 5.28
CA SER A 61 7.52 -9.50 5.08
C SER A 61 8.99 -9.10 5.14
N GLY A 62 9.83 -10.00 5.66
CA GLY A 62 11.29 -9.85 5.60
C GLY A 62 11.90 -10.38 4.28
N ASP A 63 11.26 -11.37 3.66
CA ASP A 63 11.78 -12.14 2.53
C ASP A 63 10.93 -12.01 1.25
N GLY A 64 9.74 -11.43 1.35
CA GLY A 64 8.78 -11.28 0.26
C GLY A 64 7.93 -12.53 0.01
N GLN A 65 8.11 -13.58 0.81
CA GLN A 65 7.46 -14.89 0.66
C GLN A 65 6.50 -15.16 1.81
N GLN A 66 6.96 -14.96 3.05
CA GLN A 66 6.17 -15.17 4.26
C GLN A 66 5.62 -13.83 4.74
N TRP A 67 4.30 -13.73 4.85
CA TRP A 67 3.59 -12.48 5.14
C TRP A 67 2.94 -12.52 6.52
N THR A 68 3.08 -11.42 7.27
CA THR A 68 2.42 -11.20 8.56
C THR A 68 1.47 -10.03 8.45
N THR A 69 0.19 -10.25 8.77
CA THR A 69 -0.84 -9.21 8.80
C THR A 69 -0.58 -8.24 9.95
N ILE A 70 -0.54 -6.95 9.64
CA ILE A 70 -0.40 -5.84 10.60
C ILE A 70 -1.65 -4.96 10.67
N HIS A 71 -2.56 -5.12 9.70
CA HIS A 71 -3.89 -4.51 9.70
C HIS A 71 -4.85 -5.36 8.84
N SER A 72 -6.14 -5.39 9.20
CA SER A 72 -7.19 -6.03 8.41
C SER A 72 -8.51 -5.31 8.61
N THR A 73 -9.28 -5.16 7.53
CA THR A 73 -10.63 -4.62 7.58
C THR A 73 -11.53 -5.28 6.53
N THR A 74 -12.84 -5.28 6.79
CA THR A 74 -13.91 -5.66 5.83
C THR A 74 -14.88 -4.51 5.59
N THR A 75 -14.59 -3.33 6.14
CA THR A 75 -15.40 -2.12 6.07
C THR A 75 -14.55 -0.92 5.70
N GLY A 76 -13.55 -1.10 4.83
CA GLY A 76 -12.76 -0.03 4.24
C GLY A 76 -13.66 1.06 3.66
N ALA A 77 -13.28 2.31 3.85
CA ALA A 77 -14.10 3.47 3.51
C ALA A 77 -13.81 4.04 2.12
N GLY A 78 -12.63 3.73 1.54
CA GLY A 78 -12.13 4.41 0.35
C GLY A 78 -11.68 5.84 0.66
N GLY A 79 -11.41 6.62 -0.39
CA GLY A 79 -10.80 7.95 -0.24
C GLY A 79 -9.43 7.86 0.43
N VAL A 80 -9.11 8.82 1.31
CA VAL A 80 -7.85 8.80 2.07
C VAL A 80 -8.07 8.09 3.41
N GLU A 81 -7.45 6.93 3.59
CA GLU A 81 -7.46 6.15 4.84
C GLU A 81 -6.11 6.23 5.54
N THR A 82 -6.05 6.86 6.71
CA THR A 82 -4.87 6.90 7.59
C THR A 82 -4.98 5.84 8.68
N LEU A 83 -4.01 4.91 8.69
CA LEU A 83 -4.05 3.71 9.50
C LEU A 83 -2.81 3.67 10.41
N THR A 84 -3.03 3.75 11.72
CA THR A 84 -1.97 3.42 12.70
C THR A 84 -1.76 1.91 12.71
N VAL A 85 -0.52 1.49 12.47
CA VAL A 85 -0.13 0.07 12.39
C VAL A 85 1.13 -0.16 13.22
N SER A 86 1.45 -1.42 13.47
CA SER A 86 2.71 -1.80 14.10
C SER A 86 3.25 -3.04 13.44
N GLY A 87 4.42 -2.92 12.81
CA GLY A 87 5.07 -4.02 12.12
C GLY A 87 6.50 -3.69 11.75
N THR A 88 7.27 -4.72 11.45
CA THR A 88 8.64 -4.58 10.94
C THR A 88 8.81 -5.51 9.75
N GLY A 89 9.32 -4.97 8.65
CA GLY A 89 9.56 -5.74 7.44
C GLY A 89 10.35 -4.95 6.41
N ARG A 90 10.91 -5.66 5.43
CA ARG A 90 11.52 -5.04 4.24
C ARG A 90 10.46 -4.75 3.19
N TYR A 91 9.48 -5.64 3.08
CA TYR A 91 8.36 -5.49 2.17
C TYR A 91 7.11 -5.19 2.97
N ILE A 92 6.24 -4.38 2.37
CA ILE A 92 4.87 -4.20 2.80
C ILE A 92 3.97 -4.34 1.58
N ARG A 93 2.78 -4.90 1.75
CA ARG A 93 1.76 -4.94 0.70
C ARG A 93 0.38 -4.58 1.24
N MET A 94 -0.40 -3.96 0.37
CA MET A 94 -1.85 -3.95 0.46
C MET A 94 -2.34 -5.19 -0.30
N HIS A 95 -3.14 -6.02 0.36
CA HIS A 95 -3.77 -7.19 -0.24
C HIS A 95 -5.29 -7.06 -0.12
N GLY A 96 -5.94 -6.80 -1.25
CA GLY A 96 -7.39 -6.75 -1.33
C GLY A 96 -8.01 -8.13 -1.14
N THR A 97 -9.22 -8.16 -0.59
CA THR A 97 -10.01 -9.38 -0.39
C THR A 97 -11.47 -9.22 -0.79
N GLU A 98 -11.96 -7.98 -0.91
CA GLU A 98 -13.32 -7.67 -1.38
C GLU A 98 -13.34 -6.27 -2.03
N ARG A 99 -13.75 -6.18 -3.29
CA ARG A 99 -13.93 -4.90 -4.01
C ARG A 99 -15.20 -4.18 -3.55
N ALA A 100 -15.10 -2.86 -3.41
CA ALA A 100 -16.26 -2.02 -3.12
C ALA A 100 -17.14 -1.76 -4.36
N THR A 101 -16.58 -1.94 -5.55
CA THR A 101 -17.23 -1.68 -6.84
C THR A 101 -17.04 -2.87 -7.79
N ALA A 102 -17.63 -2.80 -8.99
CA ALA A 102 -17.43 -3.82 -10.03
C ALA A 102 -16.03 -3.75 -10.69
N TRP A 103 -15.30 -2.65 -10.50
CA TRP A 103 -13.96 -2.41 -11.06
C TRP A 103 -12.87 -3.04 -10.18
N GLY A 104 -11.63 -3.10 -10.68
CA GLY A 104 -10.46 -3.52 -9.88
C GLY A 104 -10.13 -2.53 -8.76
N TYR A 105 -9.09 -2.80 -7.96
CA TYR A 105 -8.59 -1.83 -6.99
C TYR A 105 -7.77 -0.75 -7.69
N SER A 106 -7.79 0.47 -7.15
CA SER A 106 -6.96 1.55 -7.64
C SER A 106 -6.52 2.48 -6.51
N LEU A 107 -5.21 2.72 -6.45
CA LEU A 107 -4.56 3.58 -5.46
C LEU A 107 -3.83 4.69 -6.19
N HIS A 108 -4.15 5.94 -5.86
CA HIS A 108 -3.34 7.09 -6.19
C HIS A 108 -2.02 7.03 -5.42
N GLU A 109 -2.06 6.75 -4.12
CA GLU A 109 -0.86 6.67 -3.29
C GLU A 109 -0.95 5.59 -2.21
N PHE A 110 0.17 4.92 -1.98
CA PHE A 110 0.42 3.99 -0.89
C PHE A 110 1.62 4.50 -0.08
N GLN A 111 1.31 5.35 0.89
CA GLN A 111 2.30 6.00 1.73
C GLN A 111 2.58 5.14 2.97
N VAL A 112 3.86 4.88 3.22
CA VAL A 112 4.30 4.05 4.35
C VAL A 112 5.26 4.87 5.18
N TYR A 113 4.99 5.00 6.48
CA TYR A 113 5.79 5.83 7.38
C TYR A 113 6.42 4.99 8.48
N SER A 114 7.67 5.32 8.82
CA SER A 114 8.33 4.71 9.97
C SER A 114 7.79 5.24 11.28
N THR A 115 7.74 4.38 12.30
CA THR A 115 7.71 4.87 13.68
C THR A 115 9.10 5.38 14.02
N THR A 116 9.30 6.68 14.12
CA THR A 116 10.52 7.23 14.72
C THR A 116 10.11 7.89 16.02
N GLY A 117 10.73 7.46 17.13
CA GLY A 117 10.23 7.50 18.51
C GLY A 117 9.96 8.87 19.14
N GLY A 118 9.29 9.78 18.43
CA GLY A 118 8.68 10.97 18.94
C GLY A 118 7.44 10.62 19.76
N THR A 119 7.31 11.24 20.92
CA THR A 119 6.24 11.05 21.89
C THR A 119 4.89 11.68 21.47
N ALA A 120 4.76 12.15 20.22
CA ALA A 120 3.55 12.78 19.68
C ALA A 120 3.25 12.30 18.24
N PRO A 121 1.98 12.10 17.86
CA PRO A 121 1.59 11.84 16.47
C PRO A 121 2.05 12.99 15.56
N GLY A 122 2.81 12.68 14.50
CA GLY A 122 3.22 13.63 13.46
C GLY A 122 4.61 14.26 13.60
N ASP A 123 5.30 14.11 14.74
CA ASP A 123 6.57 14.82 15.01
C ASP A 123 7.84 14.00 14.72
N GLY A 124 7.72 12.84 14.07
CA GLY A 124 8.87 11.98 13.77
C GLY A 124 8.70 11.03 12.59
N ASP A 125 7.57 11.01 11.90
CA ASP A 125 7.28 9.99 10.89
C ASP A 125 8.06 10.27 9.59
N VAL A 126 8.89 9.32 9.15
CA VAL A 126 9.64 9.42 7.90
C VAL A 126 8.89 8.66 6.81
N LEU A 127 8.57 9.32 5.69
CA LEU A 127 7.99 8.67 4.52
C LEU A 127 9.01 7.71 3.89
N LEU A 128 8.65 6.44 3.81
CA LEU A 128 9.51 5.34 3.37
C LEU A 128 9.22 4.86 1.94
N SER A 129 8.00 5.03 1.44
CA SER A 129 7.56 4.37 0.22
C SER A 129 7.88 5.11 -1.07
N TYR A 130 8.00 6.44 -1.05
CA TYR A 130 8.17 7.20 -2.30
C TYR A 130 9.47 6.87 -3.03
N GLY A 131 9.36 6.74 -4.35
CA GLY A 131 10.47 6.36 -5.24
C GLY A 131 11.00 4.95 -5.01
N LYS A 132 10.34 4.13 -4.19
CA LYS A 132 10.70 2.72 -3.98
C LYS A 132 10.17 1.85 -5.11
N THR A 133 10.77 0.66 -5.23
CA THR A 133 10.33 -0.34 -6.19
C THR A 133 8.99 -0.93 -5.76
N GLY A 134 7.95 -0.68 -6.55
CA GLY A 134 6.65 -1.35 -6.46
C GLY A 134 6.61 -2.66 -7.27
N SER A 135 5.72 -3.57 -6.89
CA SER A 135 5.26 -4.68 -7.74
C SER A 135 3.80 -4.96 -7.43
N ALA A 136 3.02 -5.44 -8.39
CA ALA A 136 1.64 -5.83 -8.17
C ALA A 136 1.35 -7.24 -8.70
N SER A 137 0.25 -7.85 -8.25
CA SER A 137 -0.28 -9.09 -8.84
C SER A 137 -0.64 -8.91 -10.31
N THR A 138 -1.37 -7.83 -10.61
CA THR A 138 -1.77 -7.44 -11.96
C THR A 138 -1.78 -5.92 -12.11
N SER A 139 -1.82 -5.46 -13.36
CA SER A 139 -2.06 -4.05 -13.72
C SER A 139 -2.88 -4.01 -15.02
N GLN A 140 -3.75 -3.00 -15.16
CA GLN A 140 -4.50 -2.75 -16.40
C GLN A 140 -3.66 -2.10 -17.50
#